data_AF-A0A1L4DGH1-F1
#
_entry.id   AF-A0A1L4DGH1-F1
#
_cell.length_a   1.000
_cell.length_b   1.000
_cell.length_c   1.000
_cell.angle_alpha   90.00
_cell.angle_beta   90.00
_cell.angle_gamma   90.00
#
_symmetry.space_group_name_H-M   'P 1'
#
loop_
_entity.id
_entity.type
_entity.pdbx_description
1 polymer ?
#
loop_
_entity_poly.entity_id
_entity_poly.type
_entity_poly.pdbx_seq_one_letter_code
_entity_poly.pdbx_strand_id
1 'polypeptide(L)'
;MKSVLTVNITEEQIYKEFLRLGMEQLIAKDLSKRYYHNELTYRDLENLEKQFNLKFDNLISEISFVEKNLNTKIDNLDAKIDTVEKNLQKDISNLEQNLNKNMSILEQNLNKNMSILEQNLKKELQVNSQIFLEKLKVSNRVISIIVVVVVPAAISILTPFVMSLISNYYK
;
A
#
# COMPACT_ATOMS: atom_id res chain seq x y z
N MET A 1 -67.41 -19.56 -31.39
CA MET A 1 -66.49 -19.08 -32.44
C MET A 1 -67.17 -19.28 -33.78
N LYS A 2 -67.37 -18.19 -34.55
CA LYS A 2 -67.94 -18.25 -35.91
C LYS A 2 -67.00 -19.08 -36.79
N SER A 3 -67.51 -20.10 -37.46
CA SER A 3 -66.74 -20.81 -38.49
C SER A 3 -66.38 -19.79 -39.58
N VAL A 4 -65.10 -19.50 -39.73
CA VAL A 4 -64.60 -18.80 -40.90
C VAL A 4 -64.97 -19.68 -42.09
N LEU A 5 -65.88 -19.20 -42.95
CA LEU A 5 -66.15 -19.80 -44.24
C LEU A 5 -64.82 -19.86 -44.99
N THR A 6 -64.19 -21.03 -45.02
CA THR A 6 -63.11 -21.33 -45.94
C THR A 6 -63.73 -21.37 -47.34
N VAL A 7 -63.82 -20.20 -47.98
CA VAL A 7 -64.10 -20.11 -49.40
C VAL A 7 -62.87 -20.70 -50.09
N ASN A 8 -62.95 -21.96 -50.51
CA ASN A 8 -61.89 -22.60 -51.30
C ASN A 8 -61.94 -22.00 -52.71
N ILE A 9 -61.29 -20.85 -52.88
CA ILE A 9 -61.11 -20.20 -54.19
C ILE A 9 -60.22 -21.13 -55.03
N THR A 10 -60.67 -21.54 -56.21
CA THR A 10 -59.87 -22.38 -57.13
C THR A 10 -58.99 -21.54 -58.06
N GLU A 11 -57.92 -22.13 -58.61
CA GLU A 11 -57.07 -21.49 -59.63
C GLU A 11 -57.91 -20.92 -60.79
N GLU A 12 -58.89 -21.69 -61.26
CA GLU A 12 -59.80 -21.31 -62.35
C GLU A 12 -60.67 -20.09 -61.99
N GLN A 13 -61.10 -19.98 -60.73
CA GLN A 13 -61.85 -18.80 -60.26
C GLN A 13 -60.97 -17.55 -60.27
N ILE A 14 -59.70 -17.67 -59.84
CA ILE A 14 -58.73 -16.58 -59.89
C ILE A 14 -58.41 -16.20 -61.34
N TYR A 15 -58.21 -17.19 -62.22
CA TYR A 15 -57.94 -17.00 -63.64
C TYR A 15 -59.05 -16.22 -64.35
N LYS A 16 -60.31 -16.66 -64.18
CA LYS A 16 -61.48 -15.96 -64.76
C LYS A 16 -61.62 -14.54 -64.26
N GLU A 17 -61.28 -14.31 -62.99
CA GLU A 17 -61.35 -12.98 -62.41
C GLU A 17 -60.27 -12.04 -62.96
N PHE A 18 -59.05 -12.54 -63.18
CA PHE A 18 -58.02 -11.77 -63.88
C PHE A 18 -58.39 -11.44 -65.32
N LEU A 19 -59.02 -12.37 -66.06
CA LEU A 19 -59.56 -12.08 -67.39
C LEU A 19 -60.67 -11.01 -67.34
N ARG A 20 -61.56 -11.09 -66.35
CA ARG A 20 -62.65 -10.10 -66.15
C ARG A 20 -62.11 -8.70 -65.88
N LEU A 21 -60.96 -8.60 -65.22
CA LEU A 21 -60.24 -7.34 -64.97
C LEU A 21 -59.43 -6.85 -66.18
N GLY A 22 -59.49 -7.54 -67.33
CA GLY A 22 -58.85 -7.15 -68.57
C GLY A 22 -57.40 -7.61 -68.73
N MET A 23 -56.95 -8.59 -67.95
CA MET A 23 -55.60 -9.14 -68.06
C MET A 23 -55.46 -10.04 -69.30
N GLU A 24 -54.29 -9.99 -69.95
CA GLU A 24 -53.95 -10.86 -71.09
C GLU A 24 -53.96 -12.34 -70.67
N GLN A 25 -54.39 -13.26 -71.55
CA GLN A 25 -54.70 -14.64 -71.20
C GLN A 25 -53.50 -15.44 -70.66
N LEU A 26 -52.31 -15.27 -71.24
CA LEU A 26 -51.10 -15.96 -70.77
C LEU A 26 -50.66 -15.40 -69.42
N ILE A 27 -50.72 -14.08 -69.24
CA ILE A 27 -50.38 -13.42 -67.97
C ILE A 27 -51.37 -13.82 -66.87
N ALA A 28 -52.68 -13.82 -67.16
CA ALA A 28 -53.72 -14.24 -66.23
C ALA A 28 -53.54 -15.69 -65.80
N LYS A 29 -53.17 -16.57 -66.75
CA LYS A 29 -52.95 -17.99 -66.46
C LYS A 29 -51.74 -18.18 -65.54
N ASP A 30 -50.62 -17.55 -65.88
CA ASP A 30 -49.39 -17.60 -65.06
C ASP A 30 -49.61 -17.05 -63.65
N LEU A 31 -50.25 -15.88 -63.52
CA LEU A 31 -50.51 -15.29 -62.21
C LEU A 31 -51.55 -16.09 -61.40
N SER A 32 -52.61 -16.61 -62.02
CA SER A 32 -53.62 -17.38 -61.30
C SER A 32 -53.03 -18.61 -60.60
N LYS A 33 -52.11 -19.31 -61.28
CA LYS A 33 -51.35 -20.43 -60.72
C LYS A 33 -50.46 -19.99 -59.55
N ARG A 34 -49.71 -18.89 -59.72
CA ARG A 34 -48.82 -18.34 -58.67
C ARG A 34 -49.58 -17.89 -57.43
N TYR A 35 -50.73 -17.24 -57.60
CA TYR A 35 -51.60 -16.80 -56.50
C TYR A 35 -52.31 -17.98 -55.82
N TYR A 36 -52.81 -18.95 -56.58
CA TYR A 36 -53.44 -20.14 -56.02
C TYR A 36 -52.48 -20.97 -55.16
N HIS A 37 -51.22 -21.09 -55.58
CA HIS A 37 -50.19 -21.82 -54.85
C HIS A 37 -49.38 -20.97 -53.86
N ASN A 38 -49.71 -19.68 -53.70
CA ASN A 38 -48.99 -18.71 -52.86
C ASN A 38 -47.47 -18.63 -53.17
N GLU A 39 -47.06 -18.93 -54.41
CA GLU A 39 -45.64 -18.95 -54.82
C GLU A 39 -44.96 -17.59 -54.66
N LEU A 40 -45.72 -16.49 -54.81
CA LEU A 40 -45.22 -15.13 -54.60
C LEU A 40 -44.96 -14.85 -53.11
N THR A 41 -45.84 -15.34 -52.23
CA THR A 41 -45.75 -15.15 -50.78
C THR A 41 -44.59 -15.93 -50.17
N TYR A 42 -44.33 -17.17 -50.62
CA TYR A 42 -43.18 -17.95 -50.14
C TYR A 42 -41.84 -17.29 -50.49
N ARG A 43 -41.74 -16.70 -51.69
CA ARG A 43 -40.53 -15.98 -52.11
C ARG A 43 -40.25 -14.76 -51.22
N ASP A 44 -41.28 -14.01 -50.86
CA ASP A 44 -41.14 -12.87 -49.96
C ASP A 44 -40.70 -13.29 -48.55
N LEU A 45 -41.26 -14.40 -48.04
CA LEU A 45 -40.84 -14.99 -46.75
C LEU A 45 -39.38 -15.47 -46.79
N GLU A 46 -38.95 -16.13 -47.87
CA GLU A 46 -37.56 -16.56 -48.06
C GLU A 46 -36.61 -15.34 -48.10
N ASN A 47 -37.01 -14.26 -48.77
CA ASN A 47 -36.24 -13.03 -48.80
C ASN A 47 -36.14 -12.38 -47.41
N LEU A 48 -37.24 -12.36 -46.64
CA LEU A 48 -37.24 -11.88 -45.26
C LEU A 48 -36.32 -12.73 -44.38
N GLU A 49 -36.40 -14.05 -44.47
CA GLU A 49 -35.53 -14.97 -43.73
C GLU A 49 -34.05 -14.70 -44.01
N LYS A 50 -33.67 -14.56 -45.30
CA LYS A 50 -32.30 -14.22 -45.68
C LYS A 50 -31.85 -12.88 -45.09
N GLN A 51 -32.71 -11.85 -45.12
CA GLN A 51 -32.39 -10.53 -44.56
C GLN A 51 -32.26 -10.57 -43.03
N PHE A 52 -33.08 -11.35 -42.35
CA PHE A 52 -32.96 -11.55 -40.90
C PHE A 52 -31.69 -12.29 -40.54
N ASN A 53 -31.36 -13.38 -41.24
CA ASN A 53 -30.12 -14.13 -41.01
C ASN A 53 -28.88 -13.24 -41.20
N LEU A 54 -28.83 -12.44 -42.26
CA LEU A 54 -27.75 -11.46 -42.46
C LEU A 54 -27.65 -10.44 -41.34
N LYS A 55 -28.78 -9.94 -40.84
CA LYS A 55 -28.81 -9.02 -39.68
C LYS A 55 -28.32 -9.69 -38.39
N PHE A 56 -28.69 -10.96 -38.17
CA PHE A 56 -28.22 -11.73 -37.02
C PHE A 56 -26.73 -12.00 -37.09
N ASP A 57 -26.20 -12.41 -38.24
CA ASP A 57 -24.77 -12.64 -38.42
C ASP A 57 -23.95 -11.36 -38.18
N ASN A 58 -24.44 -10.21 -38.67
CA ASN A 58 -23.83 -8.92 -38.41
C ASN A 58 -23.83 -8.58 -36.91
N LEU A 59 -24.95 -8.80 -36.22
CA LEU A 59 -25.05 -8.56 -34.78
C LEU A 59 -24.10 -9.46 -33.98
N ILE A 60 -24.01 -10.74 -34.33
CA ILE A 60 -23.07 -11.69 -33.72
C ILE A 60 -21.62 -11.23 -33.93
N SER A 61 -21.30 -10.76 -35.14
CA SER A 61 -19.97 -10.22 -35.46
C SER A 61 -19.63 -8.97 -34.63
N GLU A 62 -20.57 -8.03 -34.51
CA GLU A 62 -20.39 -6.82 -33.69
C GLU A 62 -20.21 -7.17 -32.20
N ILE A 63 -21.01 -8.11 -31.67
CA ILE A 63 -20.88 -8.60 -30.29
C ILE A 63 -19.50 -9.23 -30.08
N SER A 64 -19.06 -10.10 -30.99
CA SER A 64 -17.74 -10.75 -30.91
C SER A 64 -16.59 -9.73 -30.96
N PHE A 65 -16.72 -8.69 -31.79
CA PHE A 65 -15.75 -7.61 -31.84
C PHE A 65 -15.69 -6.81 -30.53
N VAL A 66 -16.85 -6.48 -29.94
CA VAL A 66 -16.93 -5.80 -28.64
C VAL A 66 -16.31 -6.67 -27.55
N GLU A 67 -16.64 -7.96 -27.49
CA GLU A 67 -16.08 -8.93 -26.54
C GLU A 67 -14.56 -8.97 -26.62
N LYS A 68 -14.00 -9.12 -27.84
CA LYS A 68 -12.55 -9.13 -28.06
C LYS A 68 -11.87 -7.83 -27.60
N ASN A 69 -12.49 -6.69 -27.87
CA ASN A 69 -11.97 -5.39 -27.42
C ASN A 69 -12.03 -5.23 -25.90
N LEU A 70 -13.08 -5.73 -25.26
CA LEU A 70 -13.19 -5.73 -23.80
C LEU A 70 -12.12 -6.63 -23.17
N ASN A 71 -11.93 -7.85 -23.69
CA ASN A 71 -10.87 -8.75 -23.22
C ASN A 71 -9.50 -8.10 -23.35
N THR A 72 -9.20 -7.48 -24.51
CA THR A 72 -7.95 -6.74 -24.71
C THR A 72 -7.77 -5.59 -23.71
N LYS A 73 -8.85 -4.88 -23.34
CA LYS A 73 -8.79 -3.81 -22.34
C LYS A 73 -8.57 -4.37 -20.93
N ILE A 74 -9.16 -5.50 -20.60
CA ILE A 74 -8.96 -6.19 -19.31
C ILE A 74 -7.51 -6.65 -19.20
N ASP A 75 -6.96 -7.34 -20.20
CA ASP A 75 -5.56 -7.80 -20.20
C ASP A 75 -4.59 -6.62 -20.02
N ASN A 76 -4.86 -5.48 -20.65
CA ASN A 76 -4.07 -4.26 -20.49
C ASN A 76 -4.18 -3.64 -19.09
N LEU A 77 -5.34 -3.75 -18.43
CA LEU A 77 -5.52 -3.30 -17.05
C LEU A 77 -4.80 -4.22 -16.08
N ASP A 78 -4.88 -5.54 -16.26
CA ASP A 78 -4.17 -6.52 -15.45
C ASP A 78 -2.65 -6.29 -15.51
N ALA A 79 -2.09 -6.09 -16.71
CA ALA A 79 -0.67 -5.77 -16.87
C ALA A 79 -0.25 -4.46 -16.18
N LYS A 80 -1.14 -3.45 -16.15
CA LYS A 80 -0.90 -2.19 -15.43
C LYS A 80 -0.96 -2.41 -13.92
N ILE A 81 -1.91 -3.19 -13.42
CA ILE A 81 -2.03 -3.55 -12.01
C ILE A 81 -0.77 -4.29 -11.54
N ASP A 82 -0.34 -5.31 -12.28
CA ASP A 82 0.90 -6.06 -12.00
C ASP A 82 2.13 -5.15 -11.92
N THR A 83 2.20 -4.16 -12.82
CA THR A 83 3.31 -3.19 -12.84
C THR A 83 3.28 -2.29 -11.60
N VAL A 84 2.10 -1.80 -11.22
CA VAL A 84 1.94 -0.98 -10.01
C VAL A 84 2.28 -1.79 -8.76
N GLU A 85 1.82 -3.04 -8.67
CA GLU A 85 2.11 -3.94 -7.54
C GLU A 85 3.62 -4.16 -7.38
N LYS A 86 4.33 -4.49 -8.47
CA LYS A 86 5.79 -4.67 -8.46
C LYS A 86 6.54 -3.41 -8.03
N ASN A 87 6.09 -2.24 -8.47
CA ASN A 87 6.70 -0.98 -8.07
C ASN A 87 6.47 -0.68 -6.58
N LEU A 88 5.26 -0.89 -6.08
CA LEU A 88 4.95 -0.71 -4.66
C LEU A 88 5.75 -1.69 -3.78
N GLN A 89 5.87 -2.95 -4.19
CA GLN A 89 6.69 -3.93 -3.47
C GLN A 89 8.17 -3.50 -3.38
N LYS A 90 8.70 -2.94 -4.47
CA LYS A 90 10.06 -2.40 -4.51
C LYS A 90 10.21 -1.18 -3.59
N ASP A 91 9.25 -0.26 -3.62
CA ASP A 91 9.28 0.95 -2.79
C ASP A 91 9.19 0.62 -1.30
N ILE A 92 8.33 -0.33 -0.92
CA ILE A 92 8.24 -0.86 0.45
C ILE A 92 9.58 -1.48 0.87
N SER A 93 10.15 -2.35 0.03
CA SER A 93 11.44 -3.00 0.32
C SER A 93 12.57 -1.98 0.52
N ASN A 94 12.61 -0.94 -0.31
CA ASN A 94 13.59 0.15 -0.18
C ASN A 94 13.38 0.95 1.11
N LEU A 95 12.12 1.23 1.46
CA LEU A 95 11.78 1.95 2.69
C LEU A 95 12.20 1.15 3.93
N GLU A 96 11.93 -0.16 3.97
CA GLU A 96 12.35 -1.06 5.04
C GLU A 96 13.88 -1.08 5.21
N GLN A 97 14.63 -1.19 4.10
CA GLN A 97 16.10 -1.14 4.14
C GLN A 97 16.62 0.19 4.70
N ASN A 98 16.04 1.30 4.27
CA ASN A 98 16.43 2.63 4.75
C ASN A 98 16.11 2.82 6.23
N LEU A 99 14.94 2.37 6.70
CA LEU A 99 14.57 2.41 8.11
C LEU A 99 15.53 1.57 8.96
N ASN A 100 15.82 0.33 8.53
CA ASN A 100 16.77 -0.54 9.23
C ASN A 100 18.17 0.07 9.32
N LYS A 101 18.65 0.67 8.23
CA LYS A 101 19.94 1.37 8.22
C LYS A 101 19.96 2.54 9.19
N ASN A 102 18.91 3.38 9.19
CA ASN A 102 18.82 4.54 10.08
C ASN A 102 18.74 4.13 11.55
N MET A 103 17.98 3.08 11.87
CA MET A 103 17.92 2.52 13.23
C MET A 103 19.29 2.00 13.68
N SER A 104 20.01 1.28 12.83
CA SER A 104 21.36 0.79 13.14
C SER A 104 22.35 1.94 13.38
N ILE A 105 22.30 3.00 12.57
CA ILE A 105 23.14 4.20 12.77
C ILE A 105 22.80 4.88 14.10
N LEU A 106 21.51 5.02 14.43
CA LEU A 106 21.07 5.61 15.69
C LEU A 106 21.55 4.80 16.89
N GLU A 107 21.41 3.47 16.85
CA GLU A 107 21.88 2.56 17.90
C GLU A 107 23.40 2.68 18.10
N GLN A 108 24.19 2.68 17.02
CA GLN A 108 25.64 2.86 17.08
C GLN A 108 26.03 4.20 17.73
N ASN A 109 25.35 5.29 17.35
CA ASN A 109 25.60 6.61 17.91
C ASN A 109 25.25 6.68 19.41
N LEU A 110 24.13 6.08 19.81
CA LEU A 110 23.73 6.00 21.22
C LEU A 110 24.75 5.22 22.05
N ASN A 111 25.18 4.05 21.56
CA ASN A 111 26.18 3.22 22.22
C ASN A 111 27.53 3.95 22.36
N LYS A 112 27.96 4.65 21.29
CA LYS A 112 29.17 5.47 21.32
C LYS A 112 29.08 6.58 22.36
N ASN A 113 27.98 7.33 22.39
CA ASN A 113 27.79 8.42 23.34
C ASN A 113 27.74 7.93 24.79
N MET A 114 27.08 6.79 25.03
CA MET A 114 27.04 6.15 26.35
C MET A 114 28.43 5.73 26.82
N SER A 115 29.24 5.13 25.93
CA SER A 115 30.62 4.76 26.24
C SER A 115 31.50 5.98 26.55
N ILE A 116 31.36 7.07 25.79
CA ILE A 116 32.07 8.33 26.05
C ILE A 116 31.68 8.89 27.42
N LEU A 117 30.38 8.91 27.74
CA LEU A 117 29.89 9.40 29.02
C LEU A 117 30.43 8.56 30.19
N GLU A 118 30.42 7.23 30.07
CA GLU A 118 30.96 6.32 31.07
C GLU A 118 32.46 6.57 31.31
N GLN A 119 33.24 6.74 30.23
CA GLN A 119 34.68 7.06 30.32
C GLN A 119 34.93 8.40 31.02
N ASN A 120 34.14 9.42 30.70
CA ASN A 120 34.25 10.74 31.33
C ASN A 120 33.94 10.67 32.82
N LEU A 121 32.84 10.02 33.21
CA LEU A 121 32.45 9.84 34.61
C LEU A 121 33.52 9.07 35.40
N LYS A 122 34.06 7.99 34.83
CA LYS A 122 35.15 7.21 35.45
C LYS A 122 36.40 8.07 35.68
N LYS A 123 36.77 8.90 34.69
CA LYS A 123 37.93 9.80 34.79
C LYS A 123 37.72 10.87 35.87
N GLU A 124 36.55 11.51 35.92
CA GLU A 124 36.22 12.51 36.94
C GLU A 124 36.25 11.91 38.35
N LEU A 125 35.67 10.72 38.55
CA LEU A 125 35.72 10.02 39.83
C LEU A 125 37.15 9.68 40.25
N GLN A 126 37.97 9.22 39.31
CA GLN A 126 39.38 8.91 39.57
C GLN A 126 40.16 10.17 39.99
N VAL A 127 39.99 11.28 39.28
CA VAL A 127 40.61 12.57 39.61
C VAL A 127 40.17 13.05 40.99
N ASN A 128 38.88 13.04 41.28
CA ASN A 128 38.35 13.45 42.59
C ASN A 128 38.89 12.58 43.73
N SER A 129 38.99 11.26 43.50
CA SER A 129 39.55 10.32 44.46
C SER A 129 41.03 10.59 44.73
N GLN A 130 41.81 10.89 43.68
CA GLN A 130 43.23 11.26 43.81
C GLN A 130 43.41 12.56 44.61
N ILE A 131 42.64 13.61 44.27
CA ILE A 131 42.67 14.90 44.99
C ILE A 131 42.31 14.71 46.47
N PHE A 132 41.29 13.92 46.78
CA PHE A 132 40.89 13.64 48.15
C PHE A 132 42.00 12.93 48.95
N LEU A 133 42.65 11.92 48.35
CA LEU A 133 43.79 11.24 48.96
C LEU A 133 44.97 12.18 49.21
N GLU A 134 45.27 13.09 48.28
CA GLU A 134 46.30 14.12 48.47
C GLU A 134 45.96 15.06 49.62
N LYS A 135 44.72 15.55 49.71
CA LYS A 135 44.25 16.39 50.83
C LYS A 135 44.37 15.67 52.18
N LEU A 136 44.01 14.39 52.25
CA LEU A 136 44.18 13.59 53.47
C LEU A 136 45.66 13.43 53.85
N LYS A 137 46.55 13.16 52.88
CA LYS A 137 48.00 13.08 53.14
C LYS A 137 48.56 14.39 53.70
N VAL A 138 48.16 15.53 53.14
CA VAL A 138 48.57 16.87 53.63
C VAL A 138 48.03 17.11 55.03
N SER A 139 46.74 16.85 55.29
CA SER A 139 46.15 16.99 56.62
C SER A 139 46.88 16.13 57.66
N ASN A 140 47.20 14.88 57.32
CA ASN A 140 47.92 13.98 58.22
C ASN A 140 49.35 14.47 58.51
N ARG A 141 50.04 15.05 57.51
CA ARG A 141 51.34 15.72 57.72
C ARG A 141 51.22 16.92 58.67
N VAL A 142 50.18 17.74 58.52
CA VAL A 142 49.93 18.91 59.40
C VAL A 142 49.66 18.45 60.84
N ILE A 143 48.80 17.46 61.04
CA ILE A 143 48.52 16.89 62.37
C ILE A 143 49.81 16.37 63.00
N SER A 144 50.62 15.63 62.24
CA SER A 144 51.90 15.10 62.72
C SER A 144 52.84 16.22 63.18
N ILE A 145 52.93 17.33 62.43
CA ILE A 145 53.73 18.50 62.84
C ILE A 145 53.18 19.15 64.11
N ILE A 146 51.85 19.31 64.23
CA ILE A 146 51.22 19.88 65.43
C ILE A 146 51.55 19.03 66.66
N VAL A 147 51.40 17.71 66.56
CA VAL A 147 51.64 16.77 67.66
C VAL A 147 53.12 16.72 68.05
N VAL A 148 54.04 16.67 67.08
CA VAL A 148 55.48 16.48 67.35
C VAL A 148 56.18 17.78 67.73
N VAL A 149 55.78 18.93 67.18
CA VAL A 149 56.51 20.20 67.33
C VAL A 149 55.74 21.22 68.15
N VAL A 150 54.50 21.52 67.74
CA VAL A 150 53.75 22.66 68.30
C VAL A 150 53.29 22.40 69.74
N VAL A 151 52.72 21.22 70.00
CA VAL A 151 52.22 20.86 71.35
C VAL A 151 53.35 20.82 72.38
N PRO A 152 54.50 20.13 72.16
CA PRO A 152 55.61 20.14 73.12
C PRO A 152 56.20 21.54 73.36
N ALA A 153 56.31 22.36 72.32
CA ALA A 153 56.78 23.73 72.45
C ALA A 153 55.83 24.57 73.34
N ALA A 154 54.51 24.48 73.12
CA ALA A 154 53.52 25.19 73.92
C ALA A 154 53.53 24.74 75.39
N ILE A 155 53.63 23.43 75.66
CA ILE A 155 53.76 22.89 77.02
C ILE A 155 55.01 23.46 77.69
N SER A 156 56.16 23.43 77.02
CA SER A 156 57.44 23.94 77.57
C SER A 156 57.37 25.41 77.97
N ILE A 157 56.60 26.23 77.23
CA ILE A 157 56.40 27.65 77.54
C ILE A 157 55.45 27.87 78.72
N LEU A 158 54.35 27.11 78.83
CA LEU A 158 53.32 27.29 79.86
C LEU A 158 53.70 26.69 81.23
N THR A 159 54.50 25.61 81.23
CA THR A 159 54.81 24.84 82.45
C THR A 159 55.39 25.70 83.58
N PRO A 160 56.37 26.61 83.35
CA PRO A 160 56.93 27.47 84.40
C PRO A 160 55.88 28.41 85.02
N PHE A 161 54.96 28.92 84.20
CA PHE A 161 53.93 29.87 84.63
C PHE A 161 52.90 29.19 85.54
N VAL A 162 52.43 27.99 85.15
CA VAL A 162 51.52 27.18 85.96
C VAL A 162 52.19 26.74 87.26
N MET A 163 53.45 26.30 87.21
CA MET A 163 54.19 25.89 88.41
C MET A 163 54.37 27.06 89.40
N SER A 164 54.62 28.27 88.89
CA SER A 164 54.67 29.50 89.69
C SER A 164 53.35 29.77 90.42
N LEU A 165 52.21 29.72 89.71
CA LEU A 165 50.87 29.90 90.28
C LEU A 165 50.54 28.84 91.33
N ILE A 166 50.84 27.58 91.07
CA ILE A 166 50.66 26.48 92.03
C ILE A 166 51.49 26.74 93.28
N SER A 167 52.77 27.11 93.14
CA SER A 167 53.64 27.38 94.29
C SER A 167 53.14 28.55 95.16
N ASN A 168 52.46 29.53 94.55
CA ASN A 168 51.86 30.65 95.26
C ASN A 168 50.53 30.29 95.96
N TYR A 169 49.81 29.26 95.51
CA TYR A 169 48.54 28.82 96.12
C TYR A 169 48.75 27.92 97.35
N TYR A 170 49.85 27.16 97.39
CA TYR A 170 50.22 26.29 98.51
C TYR A 170 51.12 26.98 99.56
N LYS A 171 51.38 28.29 99.42
CA LYS A 171 51.99 29.16 100.43
C LYS A 171 50.91 29.85 101.24
#